data_AF-A0A7X5DZ49-F1
#
_entry.id   AF-A0A7X5DZ49-F1
#
_cell.length_a   1.000
_cell.length_b   1.000
_cell.length_c   1.000
_cell.angle_alpha   90.00
_cell.angle_beta   90.00
_cell.angle_gamma   90.00
#
_symmetry.space_group_name_H-M   'P 1'
#
loop_
_entity.id
_entity.type
_entity.pdbx_description
1 polymer ?
#
loop_
_entity_poly.entity_id
_entity_poly.type
_entity_poly.pdbx_seq_one_letter_code
_entity_poly.pdbx_strand_id
1 'polypeptide(L)'
;MTLNEFKKLAQERSVTLELFWRFGKTEFDPWLRGPRRIVAVRSYGFDLELLTTEGLRDPTQKTSELRVEYASLFELSGDILSIYKSGCRPATEDEQEALDGWDAKVAQDPNLTVWARKNYFRTFVSAKKKPDGRRRGYEYLIKERRGEIDPETGRELIFDRSFRGDLALQYRVIT
;
A
#
# COMPACT_ATOMS: atom_id res chain seq x y z
N MET A 1 14.73 7.65 6.26
CA MET A 1 15.25 6.29 6.52
C MET A 1 14.36 5.26 5.85
N THR A 2 14.91 4.21 5.26
CA THR A 2 14.15 3.12 4.61
C THR A 2 13.56 2.15 5.64
N LEU A 3 12.56 1.35 5.24
CA LEU A 3 11.97 0.32 6.12
C LEU A 3 13.03 -0.69 6.60
N ASN A 4 13.96 -1.10 5.74
CA ASN A 4 14.98 -2.09 6.11
C ASN A 4 15.99 -1.53 7.13
N GLU A 5 16.40 -0.27 6.97
CA GLU A 5 17.25 0.42 7.95
C GLU A 5 16.52 0.55 9.29
N PHE A 6 15.23 0.92 9.27
CA PHE A 6 14.44 1.03 10.48
C PHE A 6 14.24 -0.34 11.17
N LYS A 7 14.05 -1.41 10.41
CA LYS A 7 14.01 -2.78 10.93
C LYS A 7 15.31 -3.17 11.61
N LYS A 8 16.46 -2.86 10.99
CA LYS A 8 17.78 -3.10 11.57
C LYS A 8 17.97 -2.33 12.88
N LEU A 9 17.61 -1.04 12.89
CA LEU A 9 17.62 -0.20 14.09
C LEU A 9 16.78 -0.82 15.22
N ALA A 10 15.56 -1.26 14.93
CA ALA A 10 14.66 -1.88 15.91
C ALA A 10 15.12 -3.25 16.43
N GLN A 11 16.03 -3.94 15.70
CA GLN A 11 16.67 -5.16 16.18
C GLN A 11 17.87 -4.86 17.10
N GLU A 12 18.57 -3.76 16.83
CA GLU A 12 19.78 -3.36 17.57
C GLU A 12 19.45 -2.61 18.87
N ARG A 13 18.35 -1.88 18.91
CA ARG A 13 17.98 -0.98 20.02
C ARG A 13 16.50 -1.10 20.37
N SER A 14 16.16 -0.76 21.61
CA SER A 14 14.77 -0.63 22.02
C SER A 14 14.14 0.58 21.32
N VAL A 15 13.11 0.35 20.53
CA VAL A 15 12.36 1.40 19.85
C VAL A 15 10.92 1.38 20.34
N THR A 16 10.40 2.55 20.68
CA THR A 16 9.04 2.76 21.13
C THR A 16 8.31 3.65 20.13
N LEU A 17 7.05 3.30 19.84
CA LEU A 17 6.18 4.02 18.94
C LEU A 17 4.97 4.54 19.71
N GLU A 18 4.67 5.82 19.58
CA GLU A 18 3.46 6.44 20.13
C GLU A 18 2.54 6.87 19.00
N LEU A 19 1.35 6.26 18.92
CA LEU A 19 0.35 6.59 17.90
C LEU A 19 -0.30 7.95 18.23
N PHE A 20 -0.19 8.91 17.33
CA PHE A 20 -0.84 10.22 17.49
C PHE A 20 -1.79 10.59 16.33
N TRP A 21 -1.74 9.84 15.22
CA TRP A 21 -2.65 10.05 14.09
C TRP A 21 -3.09 8.70 13.49
N ARG A 22 -4.39 8.52 13.25
CA ARG A 22 -4.96 7.31 12.64
C ARG A 22 -6.17 7.63 11.78
N PHE A 23 -6.08 7.34 10.49
CA PHE A 23 -7.16 7.47 9.50
C PHE A 23 -7.93 8.81 9.59
N GLY A 24 -7.21 9.93 9.56
CA GLY A 24 -7.82 11.28 9.59
C GLY A 24 -8.19 11.78 10.98
N LYS A 25 -7.88 11.02 12.03
CA LYS A 25 -8.24 11.36 13.42
C LYS A 25 -7.00 11.47 14.29
N THR A 26 -7.13 12.21 15.38
CA THR A 26 -6.18 12.29 16.50
C THR A 26 -6.75 11.68 17.78
N GLU A 27 -8.07 11.45 17.83
CA GLU A 27 -8.75 10.77 18.93
C GLU A 27 -9.05 9.32 18.57
N PHE A 28 -8.55 8.41 19.40
CA PHE A 28 -8.73 6.96 19.28
C PHE A 28 -9.16 6.37 20.61
N ASP A 29 -9.62 5.12 20.55
CA ASP A 29 -9.95 4.35 21.75
C ASP A 29 -8.78 4.34 22.74
N PRO A 30 -9.04 4.41 24.06
CA PRO A 30 -7.99 4.48 25.07
C PRO A 30 -6.95 3.36 24.98
N TRP A 31 -7.38 2.15 24.58
CA TRP A 31 -6.49 1.00 24.44
C TRP A 31 -5.46 1.15 23.33
N LEU A 32 -5.66 2.03 22.35
CA LEU A 32 -4.70 2.33 21.28
C LEU A 32 -3.69 3.42 21.65
N ARG A 33 -3.93 4.15 22.74
CA ARG A 33 -3.11 5.30 23.14
C ARG A 33 -1.85 4.86 23.87
N GLY A 34 -0.89 5.78 23.90
CA GLY A 34 0.34 5.65 24.66
C GLY A 34 1.47 4.92 23.93
N PRO A 35 2.66 4.91 24.54
CA PRO A 35 3.86 4.32 23.98
C PRO A 35 3.78 2.79 23.91
N ARG A 36 4.11 2.24 22.75
CA ARG A 36 4.21 0.79 22.51
C ARG A 36 5.60 0.43 22.03
N ARG A 37 6.23 -0.55 22.67
CA ARG A 37 7.57 -1.00 22.32
C ARG A 37 7.51 -1.99 21.17
N ILE A 38 8.44 -1.88 20.23
CA ILE A 38 8.66 -2.93 19.22
C ILE A 38 9.26 -4.14 19.92
N VAL A 39 8.52 -5.25 19.94
CA VAL A 39 8.94 -6.52 20.57
C VAL A 39 9.36 -7.57 19.55
N ALA A 40 8.89 -7.46 18.30
CA ALA A 40 9.35 -8.30 17.21
C ALA A 40 9.35 -7.55 15.88
N VAL A 41 10.36 -7.84 15.06
CA VAL A 41 10.45 -7.36 13.68
C VAL A 41 9.97 -8.48 12.74
N ARG A 42 8.96 -8.20 11.91
CA ARG A 42 8.34 -9.16 10.99
C ARG A 42 8.73 -8.87 9.54
N SER A 43 8.45 -9.82 8.64
CA SER A 43 8.63 -9.62 7.19
C SER A 43 7.81 -8.44 6.67
N TYR A 44 6.59 -8.27 7.17
CA TYR A 44 5.65 -7.22 6.73
C TYR A 44 5.23 -6.27 7.86
N GLY A 45 6.11 -5.97 8.83
CA GLY A 45 5.74 -5.07 9.91
C GLY A 45 6.49 -5.29 11.21
N PHE A 46 5.82 -4.96 12.31
CA PHE A 46 6.33 -5.00 13.67
C PHE A 46 5.24 -5.48 14.64
N ASP A 47 5.61 -6.25 15.64
CA ASP A 47 4.74 -6.48 16.79
C ASP A 47 5.04 -5.41 17.84
N LEU A 48 3.98 -4.74 18.29
CA LEU A 48 4.03 -3.66 19.25
C LEU A 48 3.37 -4.11 20.55
N GLU A 49 4.06 -3.97 21.67
CA GLU A 49 3.51 -4.28 22.99
C GLU A 49 3.32 -3.02 23.83
N LEU A 50 2.16 -2.92 24.50
CA LEU A 50 1.93 -1.88 25.49
C LEU A 50 2.86 -2.05 26.69
N LEU A 51 3.43 -0.94 27.17
CA LEU A 51 4.29 -0.94 28.37
C LEU A 51 3.51 -1.17 29.67
N THR A 52 2.21 -0.88 29.68
CA THR A 52 1.31 -1.12 30.81
C THR A 52 0.02 -1.80 30.35
N THR A 53 -0.52 -2.67 31.20
CA THR A 53 -1.83 -3.31 31.00
C THR A 53 -2.95 -2.58 31.74
N GLU A 54 -2.65 -1.49 32.45
CA GLU A 54 -3.66 -0.69 33.15
C GLU A 54 -4.69 -0.12 32.17
N GLY A 55 -5.96 -0.41 32.42
CA GLY A 55 -7.07 0.02 31.57
C GLY A 55 -7.41 -0.90 30.39
N LEU A 56 -6.64 -1.98 30.15
CA LEU A 56 -7.02 -3.02 29.20
C LEU A 56 -8.12 -3.91 29.77
N ARG A 57 -9.20 -4.09 29.00
CA ARG A 57 -10.28 -5.02 29.35
C ARG A 57 -10.01 -6.45 28.90
N ASP A 58 -9.09 -6.63 27.95
CA ASP A 58 -8.74 -7.91 27.34
C ASP A 58 -7.20 -8.05 27.24
N PRO A 59 -6.59 -9.08 27.86
CA PRO A 59 -5.15 -9.32 27.81
C PRO A 59 -4.59 -9.51 26.39
N THR A 60 -5.40 -9.94 25.43
CA THR A 60 -4.98 -10.11 24.03
C THR A 60 -4.68 -8.77 23.34
N GLN A 61 -5.18 -7.65 23.87
CA GLN A 61 -4.92 -6.30 23.38
C GLN A 61 -3.54 -5.76 23.75
N LYS A 62 -2.80 -6.47 24.61
CA LYS A 62 -1.45 -6.11 25.04
C LYS A 62 -0.50 -6.01 23.85
N THR A 63 -0.65 -6.91 22.86
CA THR A 63 0.18 -6.96 21.66
C THR A 63 -0.66 -6.63 20.43
N SER A 64 -0.15 -5.75 19.57
CA SER A 64 -0.77 -5.38 18.30
C SER A 64 0.23 -5.45 17.16
N GLU A 65 -0.21 -5.84 15.98
CA GLU A 65 0.63 -5.83 14.78
C GLU A 65 0.54 -4.47 14.06
N LEU A 66 1.68 -3.82 13.85
CA LEU A 66 1.83 -2.74 12.88
C LEU A 66 2.25 -3.32 11.54
N ARG A 67 1.27 -3.53 10.67
CA ARG A 67 1.51 -4.08 9.34
C ARG A 67 1.94 -3.00 8.35
N VAL A 68 3.01 -3.29 7.61
CA VAL A 68 3.56 -2.49 6.52
C VAL A 68 3.65 -3.39 5.29
N GLU A 69 2.64 -3.33 4.42
CA GLU A 69 2.50 -4.26 3.30
C GLU A 69 3.59 -4.08 2.24
N TYR A 70 3.98 -2.84 1.98
CA TYR A 70 5.00 -2.48 1.00
C TYR A 70 5.94 -1.43 1.58
N ALA A 71 7.24 -1.58 1.32
CA ALA A 71 8.26 -0.64 1.79
C ALA A 71 8.05 0.79 1.25
N SER A 72 7.44 0.94 0.08
CA SER A 72 7.09 2.24 -0.48
C SER A 72 6.00 2.97 0.30
N LEU A 73 5.19 2.26 1.10
CA LEU A 73 4.17 2.86 1.97
C LEU A 73 4.71 3.30 3.33
N PHE A 74 6.01 3.11 3.57
CA PHE A 74 6.69 3.50 4.78
C PHE A 74 7.48 4.78 4.54
N GLU A 75 7.41 5.70 5.51
CA GLU A 75 8.23 6.89 5.54
C GLU A 75 8.64 7.20 6.97
N LEU A 76 9.93 7.48 7.17
CA LEU A 76 10.45 7.99 8.43
C LEU A 76 11.22 9.28 8.16
N SER A 77 10.63 10.39 8.62
CA SER A 77 11.17 11.75 8.54
C SER A 77 11.34 12.30 9.95
N GLY A 78 12.59 12.53 10.35
CA GLY A 78 12.92 12.87 11.74
C GLY A 78 12.46 11.77 12.71
N ASP A 79 11.67 12.16 13.72
CA ASP A 79 11.04 11.29 14.71
C ASP A 79 9.64 10.81 14.29
N ILE A 80 9.17 11.13 13.09
CA ILE A 80 7.81 10.80 12.64
C ILE A 80 7.84 9.65 11.63
N LEU A 81 7.26 8.53 12.04
CA LEU A 81 6.98 7.38 11.20
C LEU A 81 5.57 7.52 10.63
N SER A 82 5.46 7.59 9.31
CA SER A 82 4.21 7.65 8.55
C SER A 82 4.00 6.37 7.75
N ILE A 83 2.81 5.79 7.87
CA ILE A 83 2.36 4.66 7.06
C ILE A 83 1.22 5.12 6.17
N TYR A 84 1.30 4.82 4.88
CA TYR A 84 0.30 5.16 3.88
C TYR A 84 -0.53 3.93 3.49
N LYS A 85 -1.77 4.16 3.07
CA LYS A 85 -2.55 3.15 2.34
C LYS A 85 -2.02 3.06 0.91
N SER A 86 -2.27 1.91 0.29
CA SER A 86 -2.18 1.80 -1.17
C SER A 86 -3.15 2.75 -1.84
N GLY A 87 -2.68 3.42 -2.88
CA GLY A 87 -3.42 4.45 -3.60
C GLY A 87 -3.60 4.16 -5.08
N CYS A 88 -4.16 5.15 -5.76
CA CYS A 88 -4.25 5.19 -7.21
C CYS A 88 -3.15 6.09 -7.77
N ARG A 89 -2.62 5.71 -8.92
CA ARG A 89 -1.72 6.53 -9.73
C ARG A 89 -2.27 6.68 -11.13
N PRO A 90 -1.87 7.72 -11.87
CA PRO A 90 -2.12 7.77 -13.31
C PRO A 90 -1.55 6.52 -14.01
N ALA A 91 -2.27 6.06 -15.02
CA ALA A 91 -1.80 5.04 -15.93
C ALA A 91 -0.49 5.51 -16.61
N THR A 92 0.44 4.59 -16.82
CA THR A 92 1.56 4.84 -17.74
C THR A 92 1.04 4.93 -19.17
N GLU A 93 1.81 5.52 -20.08
CA GLU A 93 1.43 5.61 -21.51
C GLU A 93 1.04 4.26 -22.10
N ASP A 94 1.86 3.23 -21.86
CA ASP A 94 1.56 1.86 -22.32
C ASP A 94 0.28 1.27 -21.71
N GLU A 95 -0.04 1.63 -20.46
CA GLU A 95 -1.24 1.15 -19.78
C GLU A 95 -2.47 1.86 -20.34
N GLN A 96 -2.37 3.17 -20.56
CA GLN A 96 -3.43 3.97 -21.17
C GLN A 96 -3.72 3.50 -22.59
N GLU A 97 -2.70 3.24 -23.41
CA GLU A 97 -2.86 2.70 -24.76
C GLU A 97 -3.60 1.35 -24.75
N ALA A 98 -3.30 0.48 -23.78
CA ALA A 98 -4.01 -0.78 -23.61
C ALA A 98 -5.48 -0.57 -23.20
N LEU A 99 -5.76 0.41 -22.33
CA LEU A 99 -7.13 0.71 -21.91
C LEU A 99 -7.96 1.28 -23.07
N ASP A 100 -7.42 2.28 -23.77
CA ASP A 100 -8.06 2.92 -24.91
C ASP A 100 -8.34 1.91 -26.03
N GLY A 101 -7.36 1.03 -26.31
CA GLY A 101 -7.53 -0.01 -27.32
C GLY A 101 -8.53 -1.09 -26.91
N TRP A 102 -8.74 -1.35 -25.62
CA TRP A 102 -9.82 -2.22 -25.15
C TRP A 102 -11.18 -1.53 -25.30
N ASP A 103 -11.29 -0.27 -24.91
CA ASP A 103 -12.54 0.49 -24.99
C ASP A 103 -13.00 0.67 -26.45
N ALA A 104 -12.07 0.90 -27.38
CA ALA A 104 -12.35 0.92 -28.81
C ALA A 104 -12.93 -0.42 -29.31
N LYS A 105 -12.45 -1.55 -28.79
CA LYS A 105 -12.98 -2.88 -29.14
C LYS A 105 -14.38 -3.10 -28.58
N VAL A 106 -14.63 -2.68 -27.34
CA VAL A 106 -15.96 -2.76 -26.72
C VAL A 106 -16.96 -1.87 -27.46
N ALA A 107 -16.54 -0.71 -27.96
CA ALA A 107 -17.38 0.17 -28.76
C ALA A 107 -17.76 -0.45 -30.12
N GLN A 108 -16.87 -1.25 -30.72
CA GLN A 108 -17.14 -1.96 -31.97
C GLN A 108 -18.01 -3.22 -31.79
N ASP A 109 -17.77 -3.98 -30.72
CA ASP A 109 -18.53 -5.17 -30.38
C ASP A 109 -18.82 -5.22 -28.87
N PRO A 110 -20.04 -4.84 -28.45
CA PRO A 110 -20.43 -4.88 -27.05
C PRO A 110 -20.52 -6.30 -26.46
N ASN A 111 -20.55 -7.35 -27.29
CA ASN A 111 -20.76 -8.74 -26.84
C ASN A 111 -19.45 -9.51 -26.58
N LEU A 112 -18.33 -8.78 -26.44
CA LEU A 112 -17.03 -9.37 -26.17
C LEU A 112 -16.99 -10.15 -24.85
N THR A 113 -16.46 -11.37 -24.90
CA THR A 113 -16.40 -12.27 -23.75
C THR A 113 -15.33 -11.83 -22.74
N VAL A 114 -15.49 -12.26 -21.48
CA VAL A 114 -14.48 -12.09 -20.43
C VAL A 114 -13.13 -12.71 -20.83
N TRP A 115 -13.15 -13.81 -21.58
CA TRP A 115 -11.94 -14.44 -22.11
C TRP A 115 -11.26 -13.55 -23.15
N ALA A 116 -12.02 -12.91 -24.05
CA ALA A 116 -11.48 -11.96 -25.01
C ALA A 116 -10.81 -10.77 -24.31
N ARG A 117 -11.43 -10.23 -23.24
CA ARG A 117 -10.85 -9.19 -22.39
C ARG A 117 -9.52 -9.63 -21.79
N LYS A 118 -9.51 -10.80 -21.14
CA LYS A 118 -8.30 -11.34 -20.52
C LYS A 118 -7.19 -11.55 -21.54
N ASN A 119 -7.51 -12.16 -22.68
CA ASN A 119 -6.52 -12.46 -23.71
C ASN A 119 -5.93 -11.19 -24.32
N TYR A 120 -6.75 -10.15 -24.53
CA TYR A 120 -6.29 -8.86 -25.05
C TYR A 120 -5.22 -8.22 -24.16
N PHE A 121 -5.51 -8.03 -22.87
CA PHE A 121 -4.54 -7.42 -21.94
C PHE A 121 -3.29 -8.30 -21.74
N ARG A 122 -3.45 -9.63 -21.82
CA ARG A 122 -2.33 -10.57 -21.72
C ARG A 122 -1.33 -10.43 -22.86
N THR A 123 -1.82 -10.21 -24.09
CA THR A 123 -1.00 -10.26 -25.31
C THR A 123 -0.69 -8.89 -25.91
N PHE A 124 -1.17 -7.81 -25.28
CA PHE A 124 -0.97 -6.44 -25.73
C PHE A 124 0.51 -6.14 -26.04
N VAL A 125 0.74 -5.42 -27.14
CA VAL A 125 2.04 -5.38 -27.84
C VAL A 125 3.13 -4.71 -27.01
N SER A 126 2.78 -3.67 -26.23
CA SER A 126 3.69 -2.94 -25.35
C SER A 126 4.05 -3.68 -24.05
N ALA A 127 3.45 -4.85 -23.78
CA ALA A 127 3.71 -5.62 -22.57
C ALA A 127 5.20 -6.00 -22.45
N LYS A 128 5.87 -5.47 -21.42
CA LYS A 128 7.32 -5.67 -21.18
C LYS A 128 7.66 -7.16 -21.12
N LYS A 129 8.67 -7.58 -21.88
CA LYS A 129 9.24 -8.94 -21.80
C LYS A 129 10.06 -9.07 -20.51
N LYS A 130 9.82 -10.13 -19.76
CA LYS A 130 10.70 -10.55 -18.66
C LYS A 130 12.01 -11.13 -19.22
N PRO A 131 13.06 -11.25 -18.38
CA PRO A 131 14.28 -11.98 -18.72
C PRO A 131 14.04 -13.45 -19.13
N ASP A 132 12.95 -14.06 -18.65
CA ASP A 132 12.52 -15.42 -18.99
C ASP A 132 11.74 -15.51 -20.33
N GLY A 133 11.65 -14.41 -21.09
CA GLY A 133 10.95 -14.32 -22.37
C GLY A 133 9.42 -14.18 -22.27
N ARG A 134 8.81 -14.29 -21.08
CA ARG A 134 7.36 -14.11 -20.89
C ARG A 134 7.00 -12.63 -20.87
N ARG A 135 6.01 -12.20 -21.65
CA ARG A 135 5.46 -10.84 -21.53
C ARG A 135 4.70 -10.71 -20.22
N ARG A 136 4.96 -9.65 -19.44
CA ARG A 136 4.11 -9.28 -18.30
C ARG A 136 2.91 -8.51 -18.87
N GLY A 137 1.87 -9.26 -19.24
CA GLY A 137 0.64 -8.67 -19.74
C GLY A 137 -0.02 -7.75 -18.73
N TYR A 138 -0.88 -6.86 -19.23
CA TYR A 138 -1.62 -5.87 -18.46
C TYR A 138 -2.90 -6.45 -17.82
N GLU A 139 -2.96 -7.76 -17.59
CA GLU A 139 -4.16 -8.43 -17.04
C GLU A 139 -4.61 -7.83 -15.70
N TYR A 140 -3.67 -7.30 -14.90
CA TYR A 140 -3.99 -6.63 -13.64
C TYR A 140 -4.87 -5.40 -13.83
N LEU A 141 -4.80 -4.70 -14.98
CA LEU A 141 -5.65 -3.56 -15.28
C LEU A 141 -7.14 -3.93 -15.27
N ILE A 142 -7.49 -5.20 -15.53
CA ILE A 142 -8.89 -5.67 -15.46
C ILE A 142 -9.48 -5.45 -14.07
N LYS A 143 -8.66 -5.60 -13.02
CA LYS A 143 -9.07 -5.45 -11.62
C LYS A 143 -8.72 -4.08 -11.06
N GLU A 144 -7.58 -3.53 -11.46
CA GLU A 144 -7.01 -2.34 -10.82
C GLU A 144 -7.42 -1.02 -11.50
N ARG A 145 -8.03 -1.07 -12.69
CA ARG A 145 -8.72 0.08 -13.31
C ARG A 145 -9.81 0.60 -12.36
N ARG A 146 -9.90 1.92 -12.21
CA ARG A 146 -10.96 2.58 -11.42
C ARG A 146 -12.00 3.29 -12.29
N GLY A 147 -11.69 3.56 -13.55
CA GLY A 147 -12.58 4.29 -14.47
C GLY A 147 -12.67 5.79 -14.15
N GLU A 148 -11.82 6.28 -13.25
CA GLU A 148 -11.67 7.69 -12.92
C GLU A 148 -10.49 8.26 -13.70
N ILE A 149 -10.57 9.52 -14.12
CA ILE A 149 -9.51 10.21 -14.85
C ILE A 149 -8.77 11.14 -13.89
N ASP A 150 -7.46 11.04 -13.89
CA ASP A 150 -6.58 11.95 -13.20
C ASP A 150 -6.65 13.35 -13.87
N PRO A 151 -7.02 14.42 -13.16
CA PRO A 151 -7.25 15.73 -13.75
C PRO A 151 -5.97 16.42 -14.21
N GLU A 152 -4.80 16.02 -13.69
CA GLU A 152 -3.52 16.63 -14.03
C GLU A 152 -2.94 16.04 -15.32
N THR A 153 -3.03 14.72 -15.48
CA THR A 153 -2.42 13.98 -16.59
C THR A 153 -3.42 13.61 -17.69
N GLY A 154 -4.73 13.66 -17.40
CA GLY A 154 -5.79 13.21 -18.31
C GLY A 154 -5.82 11.69 -18.51
N ARG A 155 -5.08 10.92 -17.70
CA ARG A 155 -4.97 9.46 -17.80
C ARG A 155 -5.84 8.78 -16.76
N GLU A 156 -6.22 7.54 -17.01
CA GLU A 156 -6.99 6.75 -16.05
C GLU A 156 -6.22 6.46 -14.77
N LEU A 157 -6.93 6.48 -13.65
CA LEU A 157 -6.42 6.08 -12.36
C LEU A 157 -6.40 4.56 -12.23
N ILE A 158 -5.21 4.04 -11.95
CA ILE A 158 -4.93 2.64 -11.71
C ILE A 158 -4.51 2.46 -10.25
N PHE A 159 -5.17 1.54 -9.57
CA PHE A 159 -4.76 1.18 -8.22
C PHE A 159 -3.43 0.44 -8.23
N ASP A 160 -2.51 0.93 -7.41
CA ASP A 160 -1.18 0.36 -7.28
C ASP A 160 -0.87 0.20 -5.80
N ARG A 161 -0.66 -1.06 -5.40
CA ARG A 161 -0.40 -1.40 -4.00
C ARG A 161 0.86 -0.75 -3.43
N SER A 162 1.81 -0.44 -4.30
CA SER A 162 3.07 0.19 -3.95
C SER A 162 3.02 1.72 -4.02
N PHE A 163 1.96 2.30 -4.59
CA PHE A 163 1.80 3.74 -4.64
C PHE A 163 1.21 4.28 -3.33
N ARG A 164 1.79 5.36 -2.82
CA ARG A 164 1.32 6.03 -1.61
C ARG A 164 0.00 6.74 -1.91
N GLY A 165 -1.09 6.23 -1.34
CA GLY A 165 -2.35 6.93 -1.28
C GLY A 165 -2.47 7.72 0.02
N ASP A 166 -3.65 7.67 0.63
CA ASP A 166 -3.93 8.40 1.87
C ASP A 166 -3.01 7.97 3.00
N LEU A 167 -2.62 8.95 3.82
CA LEU A 167 -1.99 8.70 5.10
C LEU A 167 -2.90 7.79 5.96
N ALA A 168 -2.33 6.72 6.51
CA ALA A 168 -3.06 5.73 7.30
C ALA A 168 -2.79 5.91 8.80
N LEU A 169 -1.52 6.03 9.17
CA LEU A 169 -1.05 6.09 10.55
C LEU A 169 0.15 7.02 10.65
N GLN A 170 0.26 7.75 11.76
CA GLN A 170 1.52 8.38 12.16
C GLN A 170 1.86 8.05 13.61
N TYR A 171 3.14 7.73 13.80
CA TYR A 171 3.73 7.44 15.09
C TYR A 171 4.89 8.38 15.36
N ARG A 172 5.04 8.79 16.61
CA ARG A 172 6.30 9.35 17.10
C ARG A 172 7.22 8.20 17.48
N VAL A 173 8.45 8.25 16.99
CA VAL A 173 9.51 7.28 17.25
C VAL A 173 10.34 7.78 18.43
N ILE A 174 10.46 6.95 19.46
CA ILE A 174 11.21 7.21 20.69
C ILE A 174 12.27 6.10 20.80
N THR A 175 13.54 6.47 20.70
CA THR A 175 14.71 5.55 20.70
C THR A 175 15.62 5.77 21.89
#